data_AF-A0A1S1J9E0-F1
#
_entry.id   AF-A0A1S1J9E0-F1
#
_cell.length_a   1.000
_cell.length_b   1.000
_cell.length_c   1.000
_cell.angle_alpha   90.00
_cell.angle_beta   90.00
_cell.angle_gamma   90.00
#
_symmetry.space_group_name_H-M   'P 1'
#
loop_
_entity.id
_entity.type
_entity.pdbx_description
1 polymer ?
#
loop_
_entity_poly.entity_id
_entity_poly.type
_entity_poly.pdbx_seq_one_letter_code
_entity_poly.pdbx_strand_id
1 'polypeptide(L)'
;MHNTHNPIAVRVENIQKIWNKTRKEKPKAKVFSMVCFKDDFPLLDAFIHLESSAYGKSEDSFVAFVVDFDDKKDFFSTIIEQWIVTFEEDLKKNPNWNWKDFATFKEVLPEINQLSIESLKEFYIKMLISFKEFEAKTGNLLIVSLLIKKVSNADLLTESLNELAVLLPENIGFLFLDYQERQQYRDVVFAAKENGTIIEIPNQEINKAYKEIATQGNPNDPQVRYRKCLFEIGEAAKNKKQEKVKKLGNELIDISKSTGETSFWASSYLIYASFLFQFKDEKELIHQLLDKGIKITTPFYKEKDDVAGILMQLLVYKGSHHSIIGNTDTAIDYFLKQVAIAKEINQEMQVINGYNYALLLAAKKRGSRYTEILNDAFEYGYALTDEILKIVNFTFIADSYLESDPKIGYSEKEAVFKRMVLIFGENWNDNPKQIAKQIQEEYQLSNTY
;
A
#
# COMPACT_ATOMS: atom_id res chain seq x y z
N MET A 1 -21.35 -14.50 -22.61
CA MET A 1 -21.87 -15.05 -21.33
C MET A 1 -20.95 -14.58 -20.21
N HIS A 2 -21.07 -13.30 -19.83
CA HIS A 2 -21.69 -12.80 -18.59
C HIS A 2 -20.86 -13.04 -17.31
N ASN A 3 -19.81 -12.20 -17.15
CA ASN A 3 -19.14 -11.88 -15.88
C ASN A 3 -20.04 -11.11 -14.88
N THR A 4 -21.35 -11.11 -15.07
CA THR A 4 -22.36 -10.37 -14.30
C THR A 4 -22.51 -10.85 -12.84
N HIS A 5 -21.67 -11.80 -12.41
CA HIS A 5 -21.60 -12.30 -11.04
C HIS A 5 -20.37 -11.83 -10.27
N ASN A 6 -19.44 -11.07 -10.88
CA ASN A 6 -18.32 -10.48 -10.15
C ASN A 6 -18.74 -9.15 -9.50
N PRO A 7 -18.72 -9.04 -8.15
CA PRO A 7 -19.10 -7.81 -7.44
C PRO A 7 -18.31 -6.56 -7.83
N ILE A 8 -17.05 -6.70 -8.24
CA ILE A 8 -16.20 -5.59 -8.72
C ILE A 8 -16.66 -5.15 -10.11
N ALA A 9 -16.95 -6.10 -11.01
CA ALA A 9 -17.42 -5.78 -12.35
C ALA A 9 -18.74 -4.98 -12.32
N VAL A 10 -19.66 -5.33 -11.42
CA VAL A 10 -20.93 -4.59 -11.24
C VAL A 10 -20.67 -3.13 -10.83
N ARG A 11 -19.68 -2.86 -9.98
CA ARG A 11 -19.32 -1.51 -9.53
C ARG A 11 -18.64 -0.70 -10.63
N VAL A 12 -17.76 -1.34 -11.41
CA VAL A 12 -17.18 -0.71 -12.61
C VAL A 12 -18.28 -0.37 -13.64
N GLU A 13 -19.26 -1.26 -13.83
CA GLU A 13 -20.41 -0.98 -14.70
C GLU A 13 -21.25 0.22 -14.23
N ASN A 14 -21.34 0.46 -12.92
CA ASN A 14 -22.00 1.66 -12.40
C ASN A 14 -21.21 2.93 -12.76
N ILE A 15 -19.88 2.88 -12.69
CA ILE A 15 -19.01 3.99 -13.11
C ILE A 15 -19.17 4.25 -14.62
N GLN A 16 -19.21 3.20 -15.45
CA GLN A 16 -19.50 3.32 -16.89
C GLN A 16 -20.85 4.03 -17.16
N LYS A 17 -21.90 3.68 -16.40
CA LYS A 17 -23.22 4.34 -16.53
C LYS A 17 -23.14 5.82 -16.16
N ILE A 18 -22.38 6.17 -15.12
CA ILE A 18 -22.18 7.56 -14.70
C ILE A 18 -21.43 8.33 -15.80
N TRP A 19 -20.33 7.79 -16.32
CA TRP A 19 -19.59 8.39 -17.44
C TRP A 19 -20.51 8.69 -18.62
N ASN A 20 -21.24 7.67 -19.10
CA ASN A 20 -22.13 7.79 -20.26
C ASN A 20 -23.26 8.81 -20.02
N LYS A 21 -23.78 8.88 -18.80
CA LYS A 21 -24.78 9.89 -18.41
C LYS A 21 -24.17 11.29 -18.47
N THR A 22 -23.01 11.50 -17.87
CA THR A 22 -22.32 12.80 -17.86
C THR A 22 -22.00 13.27 -19.28
N ARG A 23 -21.49 12.40 -20.16
CA ARG A 23 -21.20 12.74 -21.55
C ARG A 23 -22.43 13.21 -22.32
N LYS A 24 -23.60 12.64 -22.05
CA LYS A 24 -24.87 13.08 -22.63
C LYS A 24 -25.35 14.42 -22.08
N GLU A 25 -25.18 14.65 -20.78
CA GLU A 25 -25.62 15.89 -20.11
C GLU A 25 -24.67 17.08 -20.35
N LYS A 26 -23.39 16.80 -20.62
CA LYS A 26 -22.33 17.78 -20.83
C LYS A 26 -21.57 17.49 -22.14
N PRO A 27 -22.21 17.64 -23.31
CA PRO A 27 -21.63 17.24 -24.59
C PRO A 27 -20.36 18.03 -24.95
N LYS A 28 -20.26 19.29 -24.50
CA LYS A 28 -19.10 20.18 -24.70
C LYS A 28 -17.92 19.89 -23.76
N ALA A 29 -18.11 19.11 -22.71
CA ALA A 29 -17.03 18.83 -21.77
C ALA A 29 -15.91 18.03 -22.45
N LYS A 30 -14.67 18.43 -22.18
CA LYS A 30 -13.42 17.84 -22.69
C LYS A 30 -12.40 17.61 -21.56
N VAL A 31 -12.52 18.31 -20.45
CA VAL A 31 -11.63 18.16 -19.29
C VAL A 31 -12.44 17.56 -18.15
N PHE A 32 -12.14 16.31 -17.80
CA PHE A 32 -12.88 15.53 -16.83
C PHE A 32 -12.01 15.22 -15.61
N SER A 33 -12.58 15.32 -14.42
CA SER A 33 -11.98 14.72 -13.22
C SER A 33 -13.01 13.80 -12.57
N MET A 34 -12.71 12.50 -12.47
CA MET A 34 -13.50 11.57 -11.69
C MET A 34 -13.02 11.58 -10.24
N VAL A 35 -13.91 11.93 -9.32
CA VAL A 35 -13.58 12.03 -7.89
C VAL A 35 -14.40 10.99 -7.13
N CYS A 36 -13.72 10.09 -6.41
CA CYS A 36 -14.34 9.02 -5.63
C CYS A 36 -13.94 9.05 -4.16
N PHE A 37 -14.43 8.11 -3.35
CA PHE A 37 -13.89 7.86 -2.02
C PHE A 37 -12.52 7.18 -2.14
N LYS A 38 -11.58 7.50 -1.23
CA LYS A 38 -10.22 6.94 -1.25
C LYS A 38 -10.20 5.42 -1.36
N ASP A 39 -11.05 4.72 -0.60
CA ASP A 39 -11.14 3.26 -0.63
C ASP A 39 -11.55 2.73 -2.03
N ASP A 40 -12.41 3.46 -2.75
CA ASP A 40 -12.94 3.07 -4.06
C ASP A 40 -12.01 3.45 -5.24
N PHE A 41 -10.89 4.13 -5.00
CA PHE A 41 -9.96 4.56 -6.06
C PHE A 41 -9.54 3.44 -7.02
N PRO A 42 -9.26 2.19 -6.57
CA PRO A 42 -8.95 1.09 -7.48
C PRO A 42 -10.05 0.78 -8.52
N LEU A 43 -11.31 1.17 -8.25
CA LEU A 43 -12.40 1.02 -9.23
C LEU A 43 -12.29 2.01 -10.38
N LEU A 44 -11.72 3.20 -10.16
CA LEU A 44 -11.45 4.15 -11.24
C LEU A 44 -10.34 3.62 -12.15
N ASP A 45 -9.27 3.07 -11.58
CA ASP A 45 -8.22 2.40 -12.35
C ASP A 45 -8.78 1.23 -13.17
N ALA A 46 -9.62 0.40 -12.54
CA ALA A 46 -10.29 -0.71 -13.22
C ALA A 46 -11.23 -0.24 -14.34
N PHE A 47 -11.93 0.88 -14.15
CA PHE A 47 -12.74 1.52 -15.18
C PHE A 47 -11.89 1.93 -16.38
N ILE A 48 -10.77 2.63 -16.17
CA ILE A 48 -9.86 3.03 -17.26
C ILE A 48 -9.33 1.82 -18.03
N HIS A 49 -8.85 0.79 -17.32
CA HIS A 49 -8.34 -0.42 -17.96
C HIS A 49 -9.41 -1.14 -18.80
N LEU A 50 -10.66 -1.17 -18.30
CA LEU A 50 -11.77 -1.77 -19.02
C LEU A 50 -12.13 -0.96 -20.27
N GLU A 51 -12.23 0.36 -20.15
CA GLU A 51 -12.60 1.25 -21.25
C GLU A 51 -11.51 1.35 -22.33
N SER A 52 -10.24 1.18 -21.96
CA SER A 52 -9.13 1.08 -22.90
C SER A 52 -9.01 -0.30 -23.58
N SER A 53 -9.93 -1.23 -23.29
CA SER A 53 -9.94 -2.57 -23.89
C SER A 53 -11.05 -2.73 -24.93
N ALA A 54 -11.03 -3.85 -25.66
CA ALA A 54 -12.11 -4.24 -26.57
C ALA A 54 -13.46 -4.48 -25.87
N TYR A 55 -13.49 -4.53 -24.54
CA TYR A 55 -14.69 -4.75 -23.72
C TYR A 55 -15.26 -3.47 -23.11
N GLY A 56 -14.66 -2.30 -23.42
CA GLY A 56 -15.21 -1.00 -23.06
C GLY A 56 -16.63 -0.81 -23.58
N LYS A 57 -17.46 -0.07 -22.84
CA LYS A 57 -18.88 0.12 -23.19
C LYS A 57 -19.23 1.57 -23.52
N SER A 58 -18.32 2.52 -23.30
CA SER A 58 -18.55 3.91 -23.68
C SER A 58 -18.45 4.09 -25.19
N GLU A 59 -19.13 5.10 -25.70
CA GLU A 59 -18.99 5.54 -27.10
C GLU A 59 -17.62 6.20 -27.34
N ASP A 60 -17.05 6.80 -26.28
CA ASP A 60 -15.71 7.38 -26.25
C ASP A 60 -14.62 6.32 -26.27
N SER A 61 -13.47 6.64 -26.87
CA SER A 61 -12.29 5.77 -26.84
C SER A 61 -11.31 6.25 -25.79
N PHE A 62 -10.68 5.33 -25.08
CA PHE A 62 -9.81 5.66 -23.96
C PHE A 62 -8.39 5.16 -24.20
N VAL A 63 -7.43 6.04 -23.96
CA VAL A 63 -6.01 5.72 -23.83
C VAL A 63 -5.54 6.18 -22.46
N ALA A 64 -4.60 5.46 -21.86
CA ALA A 64 -4.14 5.75 -20.51
C ALA A 64 -2.61 5.73 -20.44
N PHE A 65 -2.06 6.75 -19.81
CA PHE A 65 -0.63 6.93 -19.63
C PHE A 65 -0.32 7.16 -18.17
N VAL A 66 0.68 6.45 -17.67
CA VAL A 66 1.14 6.56 -16.29
C VAL A 66 2.42 7.36 -16.30
N VAL A 67 2.41 8.53 -15.68
CA VAL A 67 3.54 9.46 -15.72
C VAL A 67 3.87 10.00 -14.34
N ASP A 68 5.11 10.40 -14.14
CA ASP A 68 5.51 11.24 -13.02
C ASP A 68 5.60 12.69 -13.49
N PHE A 69 5.46 13.63 -12.55
CA PHE A 69 5.62 15.05 -12.83
C PHE A 69 6.75 15.62 -11.97
N ASP A 70 7.90 15.84 -12.60
CA ASP A 70 9.03 16.54 -11.99
C ASP A 70 9.09 18.01 -12.44
N ASP A 71 9.08 18.27 -13.75
CA ASP A 71 8.94 19.62 -14.33
C ASP A 71 8.15 19.61 -15.65
N LYS A 72 7.87 20.80 -16.20
CA LYS A 72 7.05 20.95 -17.42
C LYS A 72 7.68 20.30 -18.65
N LYS A 73 8.99 20.46 -18.84
CA LYS A 73 9.66 19.98 -20.04
C LYS A 73 9.69 18.46 -20.05
N ASP A 74 10.10 17.88 -18.92
CA ASP A 74 10.12 16.44 -18.70
C ASP A 74 8.72 15.82 -18.85
N PHE A 75 7.69 16.49 -18.33
CA PHE A 75 6.31 16.03 -18.47
C PHE A 75 5.88 15.93 -19.93
N PHE A 76 6.13 16.96 -20.76
CA PHE A 76 5.73 16.94 -22.16
C PHE A 76 6.57 15.96 -23.01
N SER A 77 7.87 15.85 -22.76
CA SER A 77 8.69 14.83 -23.44
C SER A 77 8.21 13.43 -23.08
N THR A 78 7.98 13.16 -21.79
CA THR A 78 7.55 11.83 -21.30
C THR A 78 6.22 11.39 -21.91
N ILE A 79 5.20 12.26 -21.94
CA ILE A 79 3.91 11.87 -22.55
C ILE A 79 4.06 11.56 -24.05
N ILE A 80 4.87 12.34 -24.79
CA ILE A 80 5.12 12.08 -26.22
C ILE A 80 5.84 10.75 -26.42
N GLU A 81 6.89 10.50 -25.64
CA GLU A 81 7.64 9.25 -25.68
C GLU A 81 6.72 8.06 -25.40
N GLN A 82 5.87 8.15 -24.38
CA GLN A 82 4.95 7.06 -24.04
C GLN A 82 3.96 6.75 -25.16
N TRP A 83 3.42 7.76 -25.83
CA TRP A 83 2.56 7.55 -27.00
C TRP A 83 3.30 6.78 -28.11
N ILE A 84 4.51 7.20 -28.45
CA ILE A 84 5.28 6.60 -29.54
C ILE A 84 5.67 5.16 -29.20
N VAL A 85 6.24 4.94 -28.02
CA VAL A 85 6.70 3.62 -27.57
C VAL A 85 5.52 2.65 -27.41
N THR A 86 4.40 3.11 -26.84
CA THR A 86 3.21 2.25 -26.65
C THR A 86 2.61 1.86 -27.99
N PHE A 87 2.46 2.80 -28.92
CA PHE A 87 1.94 2.49 -30.25
C PHE A 87 2.88 1.57 -31.03
N GLU A 88 4.21 1.72 -30.90
CA GLU A 88 5.18 0.81 -31.50
C GLU A 88 4.99 -0.64 -31.01
N GLU A 89 4.78 -0.83 -29.71
CA GLU A 89 4.50 -2.16 -29.16
C GLU A 89 3.15 -2.72 -29.62
N ASP A 90 2.12 -1.88 -29.73
CA ASP A 90 0.81 -2.32 -30.21
C ASP A 90 0.80 -2.63 -31.71
N LEU A 91 1.64 -1.95 -32.50
CA LEU A 91 1.81 -2.23 -33.92
C LEU A 91 2.40 -3.64 -34.15
N LYS A 92 3.25 -4.14 -33.24
CA LYS A 92 3.75 -5.54 -33.30
C LYS A 92 2.61 -6.55 -33.17
N LYS A 93 1.60 -6.25 -32.35
CA LYS A 93 0.42 -7.09 -32.14
C LYS A 93 -0.64 -6.87 -33.23
N ASN A 94 -0.67 -5.69 -33.83
CA ASN A 94 -1.62 -5.29 -34.85
C ASN A 94 -0.91 -4.75 -36.11
N PRO A 95 -0.19 -5.59 -36.89
CA PRO A 95 0.64 -5.12 -38.01
C PRO A 95 -0.12 -4.41 -39.13
N ASN A 96 -1.45 -4.55 -39.16
CA ASN A 96 -2.32 -3.94 -40.16
C ASN A 96 -2.71 -2.49 -39.80
N TRP A 97 -2.37 -2.01 -38.61
CA TRP A 97 -2.62 -0.62 -38.23
C TRP A 97 -1.72 0.33 -39.03
N ASN A 98 -2.30 1.40 -39.57
CA ASN A 98 -1.58 2.38 -40.38
C ASN A 98 -1.88 3.80 -39.93
N TRP A 99 -1.20 4.22 -38.86
CA TRP A 99 -1.16 5.63 -38.46
C TRP A 99 -0.14 6.37 -39.33
N LYS A 100 -0.63 7.08 -40.34
CA LYS A 100 0.18 7.63 -41.45
C LYS A 100 1.38 8.48 -40.99
N ASP A 101 1.20 9.29 -39.95
CA ASP A 101 2.22 10.22 -39.47
C ASP A 101 3.18 9.57 -38.43
N PHE A 102 2.95 8.31 -38.04
CA PHE A 102 3.68 7.67 -36.95
C PHE A 102 5.19 7.61 -37.19
N ALA A 103 5.62 7.33 -38.43
CA ALA A 103 7.04 7.29 -38.77
C ALA A 103 7.71 8.65 -38.51
N THR A 104 7.07 9.75 -38.91
CA THR A 104 7.55 11.12 -38.66
C THR A 104 7.53 11.47 -37.18
N PHE A 105 6.53 11.01 -36.42
CA PHE A 105 6.53 11.24 -34.97
C PHE A 105 7.69 10.53 -34.28
N LYS A 106 8.01 9.30 -34.70
CA LYS A 106 9.12 8.52 -34.12
C LYS A 106 10.49 9.16 -34.35
N GLU A 107 10.68 9.86 -35.46
CA GLU A 107 11.93 10.57 -35.76
C GLU A 107 12.29 11.67 -34.74
N VAL A 108 11.32 12.14 -33.94
CA VAL A 108 11.57 13.17 -32.91
C VAL A 108 12.31 12.64 -31.68
N LEU A 109 12.20 11.34 -31.39
CA LEU A 109 12.67 10.76 -30.12
C LEU A 109 14.16 11.06 -29.80
N PRO A 110 15.11 10.98 -30.75
CA PRO A 110 16.53 11.24 -30.45
C PRO A 110 16.80 12.69 -30.04
N GLU A 111 15.95 13.64 -30.45
CA GLU A 111 16.15 15.08 -30.26
C GLU A 111 15.08 15.71 -29.35
N ILE A 112 14.17 14.91 -28.78
CA ILE A 112 13.02 15.42 -28.01
C ILE A 112 13.45 16.31 -26.83
N ASN A 113 14.55 15.96 -26.17
CA ASN A 113 15.11 16.73 -25.06
C ASN A 113 15.75 18.06 -25.48
N GLN A 114 15.97 18.27 -26.78
CA GLN A 114 16.48 19.53 -27.33
C GLN A 114 15.35 20.51 -27.66
N LEU A 115 14.10 20.02 -27.75
CA LEU A 115 12.95 20.86 -28.05
C LEU A 115 12.62 21.83 -26.91
N SER A 116 12.06 22.97 -27.28
CA SER A 116 11.49 23.92 -26.33
C SER A 116 10.16 23.39 -25.77
N ILE A 117 9.74 23.88 -24.61
CA ILE A 117 8.45 23.53 -24.01
C ILE A 117 7.30 23.83 -24.98
N GLU A 118 7.33 24.96 -25.68
CA GLU A 118 6.28 25.31 -26.65
C GLU A 118 6.24 24.32 -27.81
N SER A 119 7.41 23.98 -28.36
CA SER A 119 7.51 23.01 -29.45
C SER A 119 7.02 21.62 -29.03
N LEU A 120 7.29 21.20 -27.78
CA LEU A 120 6.77 19.93 -27.24
C LEU A 120 5.24 19.95 -27.13
N LYS A 121 4.65 21.05 -26.61
CA LYS A 121 3.19 21.19 -26.53
C LYS A 121 2.53 21.14 -27.92
N GLU A 122 3.02 21.94 -28.86
CA GLU A 122 2.51 21.96 -30.23
C GLU A 122 2.61 20.58 -30.89
N PHE A 123 3.74 19.89 -30.70
CA PHE A 123 3.96 18.54 -31.19
C PHE A 123 2.96 17.55 -30.58
N TYR A 124 2.75 17.61 -29.26
CA TYR A 124 1.80 16.75 -28.56
C TYR A 124 0.38 16.93 -29.10
N ILE A 125 -0.08 18.17 -29.29
CA ILE A 125 -1.41 18.45 -29.85
C ILE A 125 -1.53 17.94 -31.28
N LYS A 126 -0.51 18.14 -32.13
CA LYS A 126 -0.48 17.60 -33.50
C LYS A 126 -0.59 16.07 -33.51
N MET A 127 0.12 15.40 -32.60
CA MET A 127 0.08 13.96 -32.44
C MET A 127 -1.32 13.47 -32.02
N LEU A 128 -1.97 14.15 -31.07
CA LEU A 128 -3.33 13.81 -30.64
C LEU A 128 -4.35 13.95 -31.79
N ILE A 129 -4.27 15.03 -32.57
CA ILE A 129 -5.13 15.24 -33.75
C ILE A 129 -4.92 14.11 -34.76
N SER A 130 -3.67 13.84 -35.11
CA SER A 130 -3.32 12.79 -36.08
C SER A 130 -3.75 11.39 -35.60
N PHE A 131 -3.60 11.09 -34.30
CA PHE A 131 -4.07 9.83 -33.74
C PHE A 131 -5.60 9.72 -33.79
N LYS A 132 -6.32 10.81 -33.54
CA LYS A 132 -7.78 10.84 -33.63
C LYS A 132 -8.27 10.60 -35.07
N GLU A 133 -7.53 11.08 -36.07
CA GLU A 133 -7.80 10.75 -37.48
C GLU A 133 -7.54 9.27 -37.77
N PHE A 134 -6.46 8.71 -37.23
CA PHE A 134 -6.15 7.27 -37.33
C PHE A 134 -7.23 6.38 -36.68
N GLU A 135 -7.78 6.80 -35.53
CA GLU A 135 -8.88 6.11 -34.86
C GLU A 135 -10.12 5.97 -35.77
N ALA A 136 -10.31 6.93 -36.68
CA ALA A 136 -11.38 6.98 -37.69
C ALA A 136 -12.81 6.85 -37.13
N LYS A 137 -13.00 7.05 -35.82
CA LYS A 137 -14.33 7.11 -35.18
C LYS A 137 -14.83 8.53 -35.10
N THR A 138 -16.10 8.73 -35.48
CA THR A 138 -16.79 10.01 -35.48
C THR A 138 -17.85 10.06 -34.39
N GLY A 139 -18.14 11.27 -33.88
CA GLY A 139 -19.14 11.48 -32.83
C GLY A 139 -18.67 11.14 -31.41
N ASN A 140 -17.46 10.60 -31.23
CA ASN A 140 -16.88 10.26 -29.94
C ASN A 140 -15.67 11.15 -29.59
N LEU A 141 -15.36 11.25 -28.29
CA LEU A 141 -14.09 11.79 -27.81
C LEU A 141 -13.02 10.70 -27.79
N LEU A 142 -11.79 11.08 -28.15
CA LEU A 142 -10.59 10.39 -27.68
C LEU A 142 -10.25 10.93 -26.29
N ILE A 143 -10.45 10.11 -25.27
CA ILE A 143 -10.15 10.43 -23.88
C ILE A 143 -8.74 9.96 -23.55
N VAL A 144 -7.87 10.91 -23.24
CA VAL A 144 -6.51 10.66 -22.77
C VAL A 144 -6.50 10.75 -21.25
N SER A 145 -6.34 9.60 -20.61
CA SER A 145 -6.28 9.48 -19.15
C SER A 145 -4.84 9.63 -18.67
N LEU A 146 -4.57 10.68 -17.91
CA LEU A 146 -3.23 10.97 -17.39
C LEU A 146 -3.16 10.57 -15.91
N LEU A 147 -2.55 9.41 -15.65
CA LEU A 147 -2.40 8.82 -14.33
C LEU A 147 -1.07 9.29 -13.70
N ILE A 148 -1.10 10.46 -13.06
CA ILE A 148 0.09 11.10 -12.49
C ILE A 148 0.38 10.51 -11.10
N LYS A 149 1.48 9.77 -10.96
CA LYS A 149 1.83 9.05 -9.71
C LYS A 149 2.54 9.93 -8.70
N LYS A 150 3.57 10.64 -9.14
CA LYS A 150 4.35 11.57 -8.31
C LYS A 150 4.21 13.00 -8.83
N VAL A 151 4.08 13.95 -7.90
CA VAL A 151 4.03 15.38 -8.21
C VAL A 151 5.07 16.10 -7.37
N SER A 152 6.12 16.59 -8.01
CA SER A 152 7.18 17.36 -7.36
C SER A 152 6.75 18.81 -7.08
N ASN A 153 5.88 19.39 -7.92
CA ASN A 153 5.29 20.71 -7.72
C ASN A 153 3.84 20.77 -8.28
N ALA A 154 2.86 20.98 -7.39
CA ALA A 154 1.44 20.96 -7.73
C ALA A 154 0.98 22.17 -8.57
N ASP A 155 1.57 23.35 -8.34
CA ASP A 155 1.21 24.58 -9.06
C ASP A 155 1.70 24.50 -10.51
N LEU A 156 2.94 24.06 -10.71
CA LEU A 156 3.50 23.86 -12.05
C LEU A 156 2.74 22.79 -12.83
N LEU A 157 2.30 21.72 -12.16
CA LEU A 157 1.46 20.71 -12.80
C LEU A 157 0.12 21.31 -13.26
N THR A 158 -0.54 22.05 -12.38
CA THR A 158 -1.82 22.71 -12.68
C THR A 158 -1.68 23.67 -13.86
N GLU A 159 -0.60 24.45 -13.89
CA GLU A 159 -0.26 25.34 -15.00
C GLU A 159 -0.07 24.56 -16.32
N SER A 160 0.74 23.50 -16.32
CA SER A 160 0.97 22.66 -17.51
C SER A 160 -0.31 22.04 -18.05
N LEU A 161 -1.18 21.54 -17.17
CA LEU A 161 -2.45 20.93 -17.58
C LEU A 161 -3.43 21.98 -18.13
N ASN A 162 -3.45 23.18 -17.56
CA ASN A 162 -4.24 24.30 -18.07
C ASN A 162 -3.79 24.72 -19.47
N GLU A 163 -2.48 24.81 -19.71
CA GLU A 163 -1.93 25.12 -21.03
C GLU A 163 -2.39 24.10 -22.08
N LEU A 164 -2.33 22.79 -21.77
CA LEU A 164 -2.83 21.75 -22.67
C LEU A 164 -4.35 21.80 -22.86
N ALA A 165 -5.10 22.02 -21.78
CA ALA A 165 -6.56 22.04 -21.81
C ALA A 165 -7.11 23.13 -22.77
N VAL A 166 -6.45 24.28 -22.84
CA VAL A 166 -6.81 25.37 -23.77
C VAL A 166 -6.60 24.98 -25.22
N LEU A 167 -5.60 24.15 -25.51
CA LEU A 167 -5.23 23.72 -26.85
C LEU A 167 -5.97 22.47 -27.34
N LEU A 168 -6.80 21.85 -26.50
CA LEU A 168 -7.51 20.63 -26.85
C LEU A 168 -8.46 20.81 -28.05
N PRO A 169 -8.34 19.98 -29.10
CA PRO A 169 -9.32 19.90 -30.19
C PRO A 169 -10.73 19.55 -29.69
N GLU A 170 -11.76 19.70 -30.53
CA GLU A 170 -13.16 19.45 -30.14
C GLU A 170 -13.45 17.98 -29.80
N ASN A 171 -12.75 17.06 -30.44
CA ASN A 171 -12.98 15.62 -30.38
C ASN A 171 -11.97 14.87 -29.49
N ILE A 172 -11.25 15.59 -28.63
CA ILE A 172 -10.23 15.06 -27.72
C ILE A 172 -10.47 15.62 -26.32
N GLY A 173 -10.36 14.77 -25.32
CA GLY A 173 -10.51 15.16 -23.92
C GLY A 173 -9.43 14.56 -23.02
N PHE A 174 -9.23 15.18 -21.86
CA PHE A 174 -8.42 14.65 -20.78
C PHE A 174 -9.30 14.13 -19.66
N LEU A 175 -8.88 13.00 -19.07
CA LEU A 175 -9.49 12.45 -17.86
C LEU A 175 -8.43 12.32 -16.76
N PHE A 176 -8.75 12.88 -15.61
CA PHE A 176 -7.97 12.76 -14.38
C PHE A 176 -8.74 11.95 -13.34
N LEU A 177 -8.02 11.14 -12.55
CA LEU A 177 -8.60 10.36 -11.47
C LEU A 177 -8.21 10.95 -10.12
N ASP A 178 -9.17 11.07 -9.23
CA ASP A 178 -8.98 11.68 -7.94
C ASP A 178 -9.83 11.07 -6.83
N TYR A 179 -9.56 11.49 -5.60
CA TYR A 179 -10.38 11.18 -4.44
C TYR A 179 -10.74 12.45 -3.66
N GLN A 180 -11.86 12.38 -2.92
CA GLN A 180 -12.53 13.53 -2.30
C GLN A 180 -11.64 14.38 -1.41
N GLU A 181 -10.66 13.77 -0.73
CA GLU A 181 -9.76 14.47 0.19
C GLU A 181 -8.60 15.19 -0.51
N ARG A 182 -8.24 14.79 -1.75
CA ARG A 182 -7.10 15.37 -2.50
C ARG A 182 -7.54 16.47 -3.46
N GLN A 183 -8.50 16.18 -4.35
CA GLN A 183 -9.03 17.13 -5.35
C GLN A 183 -7.96 17.96 -6.10
N GLN A 184 -6.83 17.34 -6.45
CA GLN A 184 -5.68 17.93 -7.14
C GLN A 184 -6.07 18.65 -8.43
N TYR A 185 -7.04 18.12 -9.17
CA TYR A 185 -7.36 18.59 -10.53
C TYR A 185 -8.53 19.58 -10.58
N ARG A 186 -9.06 19.98 -9.42
CA ARG A 186 -10.23 20.86 -9.33
C ARG A 186 -10.04 22.18 -10.07
N ASP A 187 -8.87 22.80 -9.88
CA ASP A 187 -8.57 24.10 -10.49
C ASP A 187 -8.43 24.01 -12.01
N VAL A 188 -7.84 22.92 -12.52
CA VAL A 188 -7.75 22.64 -13.96
C VAL A 188 -9.14 22.51 -14.59
N VAL A 189 -10.03 21.76 -13.93
CA VAL A 189 -11.39 21.55 -14.41
C VAL A 189 -12.20 22.85 -14.38
N PHE A 190 -12.07 23.66 -13.34
CA PHE A 190 -12.78 24.94 -13.27
C PHE A 190 -12.26 25.98 -14.25
N ALA A 191 -10.94 26.02 -14.50
CA ALA A 191 -10.34 26.88 -15.52
C ALA A 191 -10.90 26.58 -16.92
N ALA A 192 -11.26 25.32 -17.20
CA ALA A 192 -11.87 24.90 -18.46
C ALA A 192 -13.35 25.33 -18.64
N LYS A 193 -13.99 25.92 -17.63
CA LYS A 193 -15.38 26.46 -17.66
C LYS A 193 -16.39 25.43 -18.22
N GLU A 194 -17.10 25.76 -19.28
CA GLU A 194 -18.11 24.89 -19.91
C GLU A 194 -17.51 23.62 -20.55
N ASN A 195 -16.20 23.61 -20.80
CA ASN A 195 -15.46 22.45 -21.28
C ASN A 195 -14.95 21.56 -20.12
N GLY A 196 -15.12 21.97 -18.87
CA GLY A 196 -14.68 21.23 -17.70
C GLY A 196 -15.85 20.61 -16.92
N THR A 197 -15.67 19.39 -16.41
CA THR A 197 -16.62 18.80 -15.46
C THR A 197 -15.95 17.88 -14.44
N ILE A 198 -16.37 18.01 -13.18
CA ILE A 198 -16.05 17.06 -12.11
C ILE A 198 -17.17 16.03 -12.09
N ILE A 199 -16.80 14.75 -12.17
CA ILE A 199 -17.70 13.61 -12.08
C ILE A 199 -17.55 13.01 -10.69
N GLU A 200 -18.50 13.30 -9.81
CA GLU A 200 -18.55 12.69 -8.49
C GLU A 200 -19.04 11.25 -8.60
N ILE A 201 -18.18 10.31 -8.21
CA ILE A 201 -18.51 8.89 -8.14
C ILE A 201 -19.01 8.61 -6.70
N PRO A 202 -20.27 8.18 -6.54
CA PRO A 202 -20.80 7.84 -5.23
C PRO A 202 -20.06 6.62 -4.66
N ASN A 203 -20.10 6.46 -3.34
CA ASN A 203 -19.48 5.33 -2.65
C ASN A 203 -19.95 4.00 -3.28
N GLN A 204 -19.00 3.23 -3.80
CA GLN A 204 -19.25 1.97 -4.47
C GLN A 204 -19.21 0.79 -3.49
N GLU A 205 -18.87 1.01 -2.22
CA GLU A 205 -18.70 -0.02 -1.20
C GLU A 205 -17.72 -1.13 -1.65
N ILE A 206 -16.52 -0.78 -2.15
CA ILE A 206 -15.57 -1.80 -2.65
C ILE A 206 -15.21 -2.86 -1.60
N ASN A 207 -15.13 -2.47 -0.32
CA ASN A 207 -14.86 -3.38 0.79
C ASN A 207 -15.93 -4.48 0.92
N LYS A 208 -17.17 -4.15 0.59
CA LYS A 208 -18.27 -5.13 0.53
C LYS A 208 -18.11 -6.07 -0.66
N ALA A 209 -17.61 -5.58 -1.79
CA ALA A 209 -17.25 -6.42 -2.95
C ALA A 209 -16.17 -7.45 -2.56
N TYR A 210 -15.11 -7.01 -1.88
CA TYR A 210 -14.05 -7.89 -1.40
C TYR A 210 -14.58 -8.93 -0.41
N LYS A 211 -15.45 -8.52 0.53
CA LYS A 211 -16.13 -9.44 1.45
C LYS A 211 -16.98 -10.46 0.71
N GLU A 212 -17.78 -10.03 -0.26
CA GLU A 212 -18.61 -10.90 -1.10
C GLU A 212 -17.73 -11.95 -1.78
N ILE A 213 -16.65 -11.53 -2.46
CA ILE A 213 -15.70 -12.43 -3.15
C ILE A 213 -15.02 -13.40 -2.17
N ALA A 214 -14.47 -12.88 -1.08
CA ALA A 214 -13.75 -13.69 -0.10
C ALA A 214 -14.65 -14.69 0.64
N THR A 215 -15.96 -14.47 0.66
CA THR A 215 -16.95 -15.37 1.30
C THR A 215 -17.75 -16.21 0.30
N GLN A 216 -17.40 -16.18 -0.99
CA GLN A 216 -18.00 -17.10 -1.98
C GLN A 216 -17.59 -18.56 -1.70
N GLY A 217 -18.49 -19.48 -2.02
CA GLY A 217 -18.29 -20.91 -1.85
C GLY A 217 -19.40 -21.56 -1.02
N ASN A 218 -19.17 -22.80 -0.59
CA ASN A 218 -20.10 -23.53 0.25
C ASN A 218 -20.18 -22.89 1.66
N PRO A 219 -21.35 -22.41 2.12
CA PRO A 219 -21.49 -21.79 3.43
C PRO A 219 -21.17 -22.71 4.62
N ASN A 220 -21.18 -24.03 4.41
CA ASN A 220 -20.85 -25.02 5.43
C ASN A 220 -19.35 -25.36 5.47
N ASP A 221 -18.56 -24.90 4.50
CA ASP A 221 -17.11 -25.09 4.48
C ASP A 221 -16.46 -24.30 5.64
N PRO A 222 -15.66 -24.94 6.51
CA PRO A 222 -14.99 -24.27 7.62
C PRO A 222 -14.14 -23.06 7.19
N GLN A 223 -13.51 -23.08 6.02
CA GLN A 223 -12.72 -21.95 5.53
C GLN A 223 -13.59 -20.77 5.11
N VAL A 224 -14.75 -21.03 4.48
CA VAL A 224 -15.72 -19.97 4.12
C VAL A 224 -16.31 -19.36 5.39
N ARG A 225 -16.69 -20.20 6.36
CA ARG A 225 -17.20 -19.75 7.67
C ARG A 225 -16.17 -18.94 8.43
N TYR A 226 -14.91 -19.37 8.42
CA TYR A 226 -13.80 -18.66 9.05
C TYR A 226 -13.61 -17.26 8.45
N ARG A 227 -13.51 -17.14 7.12
CA ARG A 227 -13.37 -15.84 6.44
C ARG A 227 -14.55 -14.92 6.74
N LYS A 228 -15.78 -15.47 6.71
CA LYS A 228 -16.99 -14.70 7.05
C LYS A 228 -16.95 -14.20 8.50
N CYS A 229 -16.60 -15.06 9.44
CA CYS A 229 -16.49 -14.72 10.85
C CYS A 229 -15.45 -13.60 11.07
N LEU A 230 -14.27 -13.67 10.43
CA LEU A 230 -13.25 -12.62 10.49
C LEU A 230 -13.76 -11.25 10.05
N PHE A 231 -14.46 -11.16 8.91
CA PHE A 231 -15.05 -9.90 8.47
C PHE A 231 -16.07 -9.35 9.48
N GLU A 232 -16.91 -10.22 10.04
CA GLU A 232 -17.91 -9.81 11.03
C GLU A 232 -17.28 -9.37 12.36
N ILE A 233 -16.17 -9.98 12.79
CA ILE A 233 -15.40 -9.54 13.96
C ILE A 233 -14.80 -8.16 13.68
N GLY A 234 -14.17 -7.97 12.52
CA GLY A 234 -13.59 -6.68 12.12
C GLY A 234 -14.63 -5.56 12.06
N GLU A 235 -15.82 -5.82 11.51
CA GLU A 235 -16.94 -4.88 11.52
C GLU A 235 -17.45 -4.59 12.94
N ALA A 236 -17.56 -5.61 13.80
CA ALA A 236 -17.98 -5.43 15.19
C ALA A 236 -16.96 -4.59 15.98
N ALA A 237 -15.67 -4.88 15.78
CA ALA A 237 -14.54 -4.14 16.31
C ALA A 237 -14.57 -2.67 15.89
N LYS A 238 -14.63 -2.38 14.58
CA LYS A 238 -14.70 -1.01 14.03
C LYS A 238 -15.87 -0.22 14.63
N ASN A 239 -17.00 -0.88 14.85
CA ASN A 239 -18.21 -0.29 15.45
C ASN A 239 -18.23 -0.32 16.98
N LYS A 240 -17.12 -0.67 17.64
CA LYS A 240 -16.97 -0.76 19.11
C LYS A 240 -18.01 -1.67 19.80
N LYS A 241 -18.47 -2.72 19.11
CA LYS A 241 -19.46 -3.69 19.64
C LYS A 241 -18.78 -4.84 20.37
N GLN A 242 -18.25 -4.58 21.56
CA GLN A 242 -17.44 -5.50 22.38
C GLN A 242 -18.07 -6.89 22.58
N GLU A 243 -19.32 -6.99 23.04
CA GLU A 243 -19.98 -8.29 23.25
C GLU A 243 -20.16 -9.08 21.94
N LYS A 244 -20.34 -8.38 20.82
CA LYS A 244 -20.40 -9.02 19.49
C LYS A 244 -19.02 -9.55 19.08
N VAL A 245 -17.95 -8.79 19.35
CA VAL A 245 -16.56 -9.26 19.14
C VAL A 245 -16.30 -10.52 19.95
N LYS A 246 -16.74 -10.57 21.22
CA LYS A 246 -16.56 -11.76 22.06
C LYS A 246 -17.29 -12.98 21.53
N LYS A 247 -18.57 -12.81 21.18
CA LYS A 247 -19.38 -13.91 20.62
C LYS A 247 -18.73 -14.49 19.36
N LEU A 248 -18.34 -13.61 18.43
CA LEU A 248 -17.74 -14.03 17.17
C LEU A 248 -16.31 -14.57 17.35
N GLY A 249 -15.53 -14.05 18.29
CA GLY A 249 -14.21 -14.58 18.62
C GLY A 249 -14.25 -16.02 19.14
N ASN A 250 -15.25 -16.36 19.96
CA ASN A 250 -15.48 -17.74 20.36
C ASN A 250 -15.90 -18.62 19.18
N GLU A 251 -16.77 -18.12 18.30
CA GLU A 251 -17.14 -18.83 17.07
C GLU A 251 -15.94 -19.08 16.15
N LEU A 252 -15.02 -18.11 16.05
CA LEU A 252 -13.77 -18.26 15.30
C LEU A 252 -12.92 -19.41 15.84
N ILE A 253 -12.78 -19.52 17.16
CA ILE A 253 -12.06 -20.62 17.81
C ILE A 253 -12.73 -21.96 17.52
N ASP A 254 -14.06 -22.04 17.60
CA ASP A 254 -14.79 -23.28 17.34
C ASP A 254 -14.66 -23.73 15.87
N ILE A 255 -14.73 -22.80 14.93
CA ILE A 255 -14.48 -23.07 13.51
C ILE A 255 -13.05 -23.57 13.32
N SER A 256 -12.05 -22.87 13.86
CA SER A 256 -10.65 -23.26 13.71
C SER A 256 -10.32 -24.60 14.35
N LYS A 257 -10.91 -24.90 15.51
CA LYS A 257 -10.75 -26.20 16.16
C LYS A 257 -11.30 -27.35 15.31
N SER A 258 -12.35 -27.10 14.52
CA SER A 258 -12.96 -28.12 13.66
C SER A 258 -12.08 -28.55 12.48
N THR A 259 -11.03 -27.79 12.14
CA THR A 259 -10.10 -28.17 11.05
C THR A 259 -9.04 -29.19 11.49
N GLY A 260 -8.80 -29.34 12.79
CA GLY A 260 -7.77 -30.23 13.34
C GLY A 260 -6.34 -29.70 13.23
N GLU A 261 -6.12 -28.52 12.63
CA GLU A 261 -4.79 -27.94 12.43
C GLU A 261 -4.37 -27.06 13.62
N THR A 262 -3.26 -27.43 14.28
CA THR A 262 -2.75 -26.74 15.48
C THR A 262 -2.45 -25.26 15.22
N SER A 263 -1.82 -24.94 14.08
CA SER A 263 -1.50 -23.56 13.72
C SER A 263 -2.77 -22.74 13.49
N PHE A 264 -3.75 -23.29 12.80
CA PHE A 264 -5.04 -22.63 12.58
C PHE A 264 -5.83 -22.42 13.88
N TRP A 265 -5.77 -23.38 14.80
CA TRP A 265 -6.41 -23.24 16.10
C TRP A 265 -5.70 -22.19 16.99
N ALA A 266 -4.36 -22.21 17.05
CA ALA A 266 -3.60 -21.23 17.81
C ALA A 266 -3.77 -19.80 17.28
N SER A 267 -3.80 -19.62 15.95
CA SER A 267 -3.98 -18.30 15.33
C SER A 267 -5.35 -17.69 15.64
N SER A 268 -6.40 -18.50 15.82
CA SER A 268 -7.72 -17.99 16.23
C SER A 268 -7.70 -17.30 17.60
N TYR A 269 -6.91 -17.80 18.56
CA TYR A 269 -6.72 -17.16 19.85
C TYR A 269 -5.97 -15.83 19.73
N LEU A 270 -4.91 -15.80 18.91
CA LEU A 270 -4.15 -14.59 18.62
C LEU A 270 -5.05 -13.50 18.00
N ILE A 271 -5.81 -13.86 16.97
CA ILE A 271 -6.70 -12.94 16.25
C ILE A 271 -7.82 -12.44 17.16
N TYR A 272 -8.42 -13.32 17.97
CA TYR A 272 -9.44 -12.88 18.92
C TYR A 272 -8.87 -11.92 19.95
N ALA A 273 -7.69 -12.22 20.52
CA ALA A 273 -7.02 -11.32 21.44
C ALA A 273 -6.70 -9.96 20.80
N SER A 274 -6.21 -9.93 19.56
CA SER A 274 -5.84 -8.68 18.87
C SER A 274 -7.04 -7.74 18.66
N PHE A 275 -8.21 -8.28 18.26
CA PHE A 275 -9.43 -7.47 18.14
C PHE A 275 -9.92 -6.91 19.48
N LEU A 276 -9.52 -7.51 20.60
CA LEU A 276 -9.88 -7.03 21.93
C LEU A 276 -8.97 -5.90 22.44
N PHE A 277 -7.79 -5.66 21.87
CA PHE A 277 -6.83 -4.65 22.36
C PHE A 277 -7.41 -3.23 22.44
N GLN A 278 -8.40 -2.92 21.60
CA GLN A 278 -9.07 -1.63 21.61
C GLN A 278 -10.03 -1.43 22.81
N PHE A 279 -10.38 -2.49 23.54
CA PHE A 279 -11.29 -2.45 24.69
C PHE A 279 -10.48 -2.56 25.99
N LYS A 280 -10.38 -1.44 26.72
CA LYS A 280 -9.53 -1.33 27.91
C LYS A 280 -9.88 -2.29 29.05
N ASP A 281 -11.13 -2.73 29.12
CA ASP A 281 -11.66 -3.54 30.23
C ASP A 281 -11.50 -5.06 30.01
N GLU A 282 -10.84 -5.49 28.93
CA GLU A 282 -10.75 -6.91 28.54
C GLU A 282 -9.39 -7.56 28.81
N LYS A 283 -8.58 -6.94 29.67
CA LYS A 283 -7.21 -7.38 29.96
C LYS A 283 -7.14 -8.86 30.36
N GLU A 284 -8.00 -9.31 31.26
CA GLU A 284 -8.01 -10.70 31.74
C GLU A 284 -8.30 -11.68 30.61
N LEU A 285 -9.30 -11.37 29.76
CA LEU A 285 -9.66 -12.21 28.63
C LEU A 285 -8.56 -12.24 27.57
N ILE A 286 -7.97 -11.09 27.24
CA ILE A 286 -6.84 -10.99 26.30
C ILE A 286 -5.70 -11.90 26.75
N HIS A 287 -5.29 -11.82 28.02
CA HIS A 287 -4.21 -12.66 28.54
C HIS A 287 -4.58 -14.14 28.55
N GLN A 288 -5.81 -14.50 28.91
CA GLN A 288 -6.29 -15.89 28.86
C GLN A 288 -6.25 -16.47 27.43
N LEU A 289 -6.63 -15.68 26.43
CA LEU A 289 -6.58 -16.09 25.03
C LEU A 289 -5.14 -16.32 24.56
N LEU A 290 -4.26 -15.34 24.82
CA LEU A 290 -2.84 -15.45 24.47
C LEU A 290 -2.17 -16.64 25.18
N ASP A 291 -2.47 -16.87 26.46
CA ASP A 291 -1.96 -18.01 27.22
C ASP A 291 -2.40 -19.37 26.67
N LYS A 292 -3.66 -19.46 26.23
CA LYS A 292 -4.16 -20.67 25.55
C LYS A 292 -3.41 -20.90 24.24
N GLY A 293 -3.24 -19.85 23.43
CA GLY A 293 -2.44 -19.92 22.20
C GLY A 293 -1.03 -20.43 22.46
N ILE A 294 -0.31 -19.80 23.41
CA ILE A 294 1.07 -20.16 23.76
C ILE A 294 1.14 -21.63 24.19
N LYS A 295 0.24 -22.05 25.09
CA LYS A 295 0.20 -23.43 25.58
C LYS A 295 0.00 -24.46 24.44
N ILE A 296 -0.78 -24.11 23.42
CA ILE A 296 -1.04 -24.99 22.27
C ILE A 296 0.20 -25.09 21.37
N THR A 297 0.93 -24.00 21.18
CA THR A 297 2.06 -23.94 20.23
C THR A 297 3.39 -24.40 20.83
N THR A 298 3.62 -24.20 22.14
CA THR A 298 4.89 -24.52 22.81
C THR A 298 5.37 -25.97 22.65
N PRO A 299 4.52 -27.01 22.61
CA PRO A 299 5.02 -28.37 22.42
C PRO A 299 5.55 -28.66 21.00
N PHE A 300 5.18 -27.87 19.99
CA PHE A 300 5.38 -28.23 18.58
C PHE A 300 6.26 -27.25 17.79
N TYR A 301 6.67 -26.11 18.38
CA TYR A 301 7.37 -25.06 17.62
C TYR A 301 8.71 -25.50 17.03
N LYS A 302 9.37 -26.53 17.59
CA LYS A 302 10.63 -27.05 17.04
C LYS A 302 10.46 -27.91 15.80
N GLU A 303 9.26 -28.45 15.60
CA GLU A 303 8.96 -29.42 14.55
C GLU A 303 8.17 -28.79 13.40
N LYS A 304 7.54 -27.64 13.64
CA LYS A 304 6.59 -27.01 12.73
C LYS A 304 6.82 -25.50 12.66
N ASP A 305 7.39 -25.04 11.54
CA ASP A 305 7.74 -23.63 11.30
C ASP A 305 6.53 -22.70 11.39
N ASP A 306 5.37 -23.12 10.89
CA ASP A 306 4.12 -22.35 10.97
C ASP A 306 3.66 -22.16 12.43
N VAL A 307 3.81 -23.19 13.26
CA VAL A 307 3.51 -23.13 14.70
C VAL A 307 4.52 -22.26 15.45
N ALA A 308 5.80 -22.32 15.08
CA ALA A 308 6.82 -21.42 15.62
C ALA A 308 6.52 -19.95 15.34
N GLY A 309 6.14 -19.62 14.10
CA GLY A 309 5.75 -18.27 13.72
C GLY A 309 4.61 -17.74 14.61
N ILE A 310 3.59 -18.56 14.85
CA ILE A 310 2.45 -18.19 15.69
C ILE A 310 2.85 -18.04 17.16
N LEU A 311 3.68 -18.93 17.70
CA LEU A 311 4.18 -18.81 19.07
C LEU A 311 4.93 -17.48 19.28
N MET A 312 5.81 -17.11 18.34
CA MET A 312 6.52 -15.83 18.41
C MET A 312 5.55 -14.64 18.41
N GLN A 313 4.54 -14.65 17.51
CA GLN A 313 3.53 -13.59 17.47
C GLN A 313 2.70 -13.51 18.76
N LEU A 314 2.30 -14.65 19.34
CA LEU A 314 1.59 -14.68 20.62
C LEU A 314 2.40 -14.05 21.76
N LEU A 315 3.71 -14.33 21.81
CA LEU A 315 4.61 -13.74 22.80
C LEU A 315 4.77 -12.23 22.59
N VAL A 316 4.92 -11.78 21.34
CA VAL A 316 4.98 -10.36 20.99
C VAL A 316 3.70 -9.65 21.41
N TYR A 317 2.53 -10.18 21.04
CA TYR A 317 1.24 -9.59 21.43
C TYR A 317 1.06 -9.54 22.95
N LYS A 318 1.53 -10.57 23.66
CA LYS A 318 1.48 -10.56 25.13
C LYS A 318 2.40 -9.49 25.71
N GLY A 319 3.61 -9.34 25.16
CA GLY A 319 4.53 -8.24 25.50
C GLY A 319 3.92 -6.86 25.23
N SER A 320 3.37 -6.66 24.02
CA SER A 320 2.70 -5.41 23.62
C SER A 320 1.53 -5.05 24.54
N HIS A 321 0.66 -6.02 24.87
CA HIS A 321 -0.45 -5.74 25.78
C HIS A 321 0.03 -5.37 27.18
N HIS A 322 1.06 -6.06 27.70
CA HIS A 322 1.71 -5.68 28.95
C HIS A 322 2.30 -4.26 28.91
N SER A 323 2.86 -3.84 27.77
CA SER A 323 3.34 -2.47 27.55
C SER A 323 2.21 -1.44 27.60
N ILE A 324 1.10 -1.71 26.90
CA ILE A 324 -0.08 -0.83 26.86
C ILE A 324 -0.64 -0.56 28.27
N ILE A 325 -0.70 -1.60 29.11
CA ILE A 325 -1.22 -1.48 30.49
C ILE A 325 -0.18 -1.00 31.51
N GLY A 326 1.03 -0.62 31.07
CA GLY A 326 2.08 -0.05 31.91
C GLY A 326 2.97 -1.06 32.64
N ASN A 327 2.87 -2.36 32.34
CA ASN A 327 3.69 -3.42 32.94
C ASN A 327 4.99 -3.64 32.14
N THR A 328 5.83 -2.61 32.07
CA THR A 328 7.02 -2.57 31.18
C THR A 328 8.00 -3.72 31.40
N ASP A 329 8.31 -4.07 32.66
CA ASP A 329 9.29 -5.14 32.93
C ASP A 329 8.80 -6.51 32.44
N THR A 330 7.51 -6.80 32.60
CA THR A 330 6.88 -8.02 32.09
C THR A 330 6.80 -8.01 30.56
N ALA A 331 6.56 -6.85 29.95
CA ALA A 331 6.58 -6.73 28.49
C ALA A 331 7.95 -7.10 27.92
N ILE A 332 9.03 -6.55 28.51
CA ILE A 332 10.41 -6.89 28.15
C ILE A 332 10.67 -8.39 28.29
N ASP A 333 10.22 -9.02 29.39
CA ASP A 333 10.40 -10.47 29.57
C ASP A 333 9.77 -11.30 28.44
N TYR A 334 8.58 -10.90 27.95
CA TYR A 334 7.92 -11.62 26.85
C TYR A 334 8.62 -11.42 25.50
N PHE A 335 9.14 -10.21 25.22
CA PHE A 335 9.96 -9.99 24.03
C PHE A 335 11.25 -10.81 24.08
N LEU A 336 11.93 -10.86 25.22
CA LEU A 336 13.14 -11.68 25.38
C LEU A 336 12.87 -13.19 25.31
N LYS A 337 11.68 -13.65 25.74
CA LYS A 337 11.25 -15.04 25.50
C LYS A 337 11.07 -15.34 24.01
N GLN A 338 10.52 -14.39 23.25
CA GLN A 338 10.40 -14.54 21.80
C GLN A 338 11.77 -14.56 21.13
N VAL A 339 12.70 -13.70 21.55
CA VAL A 339 14.12 -13.70 21.12
C VAL A 339 14.76 -15.07 21.35
N ALA A 340 14.61 -15.64 22.56
CA ALA A 340 15.19 -16.94 22.88
C ALA A 340 14.65 -18.04 21.96
N ILE A 341 13.33 -18.08 21.72
CA ILE A 341 12.73 -19.03 20.78
C ILE A 341 13.26 -18.80 19.37
N ALA A 342 13.29 -17.56 18.88
CA ALA A 342 13.77 -17.23 17.54
C ALA A 342 15.24 -17.63 17.33
N LYS A 343 16.10 -17.45 18.34
CA LYS A 343 17.49 -17.93 18.32
C LYS A 343 17.54 -19.46 18.20
N GLU A 344 16.73 -20.20 18.96
CA GLU A 344 16.71 -21.67 18.91
C GLU A 344 16.36 -22.25 17.53
N ILE A 345 15.52 -21.54 16.77
CA ILE A 345 15.05 -21.97 15.43
C ILE A 345 15.70 -21.19 14.28
N ASN A 346 16.76 -20.43 14.55
CA ASN A 346 17.52 -19.65 13.57
C ASN A 346 16.69 -18.64 12.75
N GLN A 347 15.74 -17.96 13.40
CA GLN A 347 14.91 -16.91 12.78
C GLN A 347 15.51 -15.52 13.05
N GLU A 348 16.63 -15.21 12.38
CA GLU A 348 17.47 -14.02 12.63
C GLU A 348 16.70 -12.69 12.61
N MET A 349 15.83 -12.49 11.62
CA MET A 349 14.97 -11.31 11.54
C MET A 349 14.08 -11.14 12.78
N GLN A 350 13.52 -12.25 13.28
CA GLN A 350 12.66 -12.25 14.45
C GLN A 350 13.46 -12.01 15.74
N VAL A 351 14.73 -12.43 15.79
CA VAL A 351 15.64 -12.11 16.90
C VAL A 351 15.88 -10.60 16.98
N ILE A 352 16.24 -9.96 15.86
CA ILE A 352 16.50 -8.52 15.80
C ILE A 352 15.24 -7.72 16.15
N ASN A 353 14.07 -8.10 15.63
CA ASN A 353 12.81 -7.43 15.96
C ASN A 353 12.46 -7.53 17.45
N GLY A 354 12.63 -8.71 18.04
CA GLY A 354 12.41 -8.93 19.47
C GLY A 354 13.30 -8.05 20.35
N TYR A 355 14.59 -7.92 20.00
CA TYR A 355 15.50 -7.00 20.67
C TYR A 355 15.08 -5.55 20.53
N ASN A 356 14.67 -5.12 19.34
CA ASN A 356 14.17 -3.77 19.11
C ASN A 356 13.00 -3.45 20.05
N TYR A 357 12.01 -4.35 20.18
CA TYR A 357 10.89 -4.16 21.10
C TYR A 357 11.35 -4.04 22.57
N ALA A 358 12.23 -4.93 23.01
CA ALA A 358 12.76 -4.94 24.36
C ALA A 358 13.56 -3.66 24.69
N LEU A 359 14.45 -3.25 23.78
CA LEU A 359 15.29 -2.06 23.93
C LEU A 359 14.48 -0.78 23.92
N LEU A 360 13.48 -0.67 23.03
CA LEU A 360 12.58 0.48 23.02
C LEU A 360 11.87 0.68 24.36
N LEU A 361 11.49 -0.40 25.05
CA LEU A 361 10.88 -0.27 26.38
C LEU A 361 11.91 -0.01 27.48
N ALA A 362 13.08 -0.66 27.42
CA ALA A 362 14.13 -0.51 28.40
C ALA A 362 14.83 0.86 28.36
N ALA A 363 14.81 1.53 27.20
CA ALA A 363 15.44 2.84 26.97
C ALA A 363 14.95 3.94 27.94
N LYS A 364 13.75 3.82 28.52
CA LYS A 364 13.21 4.80 29.48
C LYS A 364 14.07 4.96 30.74
N LYS A 365 14.68 3.87 31.22
CA LYS A 365 15.45 3.87 32.48
C LYS A 365 16.96 3.87 32.24
N ARG A 366 17.44 3.49 31.04
CA ARG A 366 18.86 3.29 30.67
C ARG A 366 19.71 2.67 31.80
N GLY A 367 19.16 1.69 32.51
CA GLY A 367 19.82 1.00 33.63
C GLY A 367 20.59 -0.25 33.18
N SER A 368 21.12 -1.03 34.13
CA SER A 368 21.90 -2.25 33.84
C SER A 368 21.20 -3.20 32.87
N ARG A 369 19.89 -3.41 33.06
CA ARG A 369 19.06 -4.25 32.21
C ARG A 369 19.04 -3.78 30.75
N TYR A 370 19.04 -2.47 30.50
CA TYR A 370 19.12 -1.92 29.14
C TYR A 370 20.48 -2.25 28.51
N THR A 371 21.56 -2.03 29.25
CA THR A 371 22.93 -2.32 28.79
C THR A 371 23.14 -3.79 28.49
N GLU A 372 22.63 -4.69 29.35
CA GLU A 372 22.70 -6.14 29.13
C GLU A 372 21.97 -6.56 27.84
N ILE A 373 20.75 -6.08 27.64
CA ILE A 373 19.97 -6.38 26.42
C ILE A 373 20.67 -5.80 25.19
N LEU A 374 21.20 -4.57 25.28
CA LEU A 374 21.85 -3.90 24.17
C LEU A 374 23.12 -4.62 23.72
N ASN A 375 23.93 -5.07 24.67
CA ASN A 375 25.16 -5.79 24.37
C ASN A 375 24.87 -7.15 23.71
N ASP A 376 23.92 -7.93 24.23
CA ASP A 376 23.51 -9.21 23.63
C ASP A 376 22.87 -9.01 22.24
N ALA A 377 22.04 -7.98 22.08
CA ALA A 377 21.43 -7.63 20.80
C ALA A 377 22.49 -7.23 19.75
N PHE A 378 23.45 -6.39 20.16
CA PHE A 378 24.53 -5.94 19.29
C PHE A 378 25.47 -7.09 18.93
N GLU A 379 25.92 -7.89 19.89
CA GLU A 379 26.78 -9.05 19.65
C GLU A 379 26.14 -10.03 18.67
N TYR A 380 24.87 -10.37 18.87
CA TYR A 380 24.14 -11.24 17.97
C TYR A 380 24.01 -10.64 16.55
N GLY A 381 23.52 -9.41 16.44
CA GLY A 381 23.25 -8.80 15.14
C GLY A 381 24.52 -8.46 14.37
N TYR A 382 25.58 -8.02 15.05
CA TYR A 382 26.86 -7.71 14.42
C TYR A 382 27.58 -8.97 13.91
N ALA A 383 27.28 -10.16 14.43
CA ALA A 383 27.80 -11.41 13.89
C ALA A 383 27.13 -11.87 12.57
N LEU A 384 25.97 -11.30 12.21
CA LEU A 384 25.26 -11.65 10.98
C LEU A 384 25.98 -11.13 9.73
N THR A 385 25.69 -11.73 8.58
CA THR A 385 26.26 -11.29 7.30
C THR A 385 25.65 -9.98 6.82
N ASP A 386 26.36 -9.27 5.95
CA ASP A 386 25.89 -8.00 5.40
C ASP A 386 24.61 -8.16 4.58
N GLU A 387 24.41 -9.31 3.91
CA GLU A 387 23.17 -9.62 3.17
C GLU A 387 21.96 -9.72 4.08
N ILE A 388 22.11 -10.37 5.24
CA ILE A 388 21.04 -10.48 6.24
C ILE A 388 20.76 -9.10 6.84
N LEU A 389 21.82 -8.36 7.18
CA LEU A 389 21.68 -7.02 7.76
C LEU A 389 20.90 -6.05 6.87
N LYS A 390 21.04 -6.13 5.54
CA LYS A 390 20.28 -5.29 4.58
C LYS A 390 18.77 -5.43 4.67
N ILE A 391 18.27 -6.57 5.16
CA ILE A 391 16.83 -6.88 5.21
C ILE A 391 16.26 -6.85 6.62
N VAL A 392 17.06 -6.53 7.64
CA VAL A 392 16.61 -6.45 9.05
C VAL A 392 16.88 -5.08 9.65
N ASN A 393 16.04 -4.67 10.60
CA ASN A 393 16.11 -3.34 11.23
C ASN A 393 17.19 -3.27 12.33
N PHE A 394 18.46 -3.51 11.99
CA PHE A 394 19.58 -3.51 12.93
C PHE A 394 20.12 -2.10 13.26
N THR A 395 19.80 -1.10 12.43
CA THR A 395 20.30 0.28 12.58
C THR A 395 19.99 0.89 13.94
N PHE A 396 18.82 0.58 14.53
CA PHE A 396 18.46 1.04 15.87
C PHE A 396 19.38 0.48 16.97
N ILE A 397 19.72 -0.81 16.90
CA ILE A 397 20.61 -1.47 17.86
C ILE A 397 22.05 -0.93 17.71
N ALA A 398 22.52 -0.81 16.47
CA ALA A 398 23.86 -0.29 16.18
C ALA A 398 24.03 1.17 16.66
N ASP A 399 23.06 2.04 16.37
CA ASP A 399 23.06 3.43 16.82
C ASP A 399 23.03 3.52 18.35
N SER A 400 22.11 2.76 18.98
CA SER A 400 22.00 2.67 20.43
C SER A 400 23.29 2.19 21.10
N TYR A 401 24.00 1.24 20.49
CA TYR A 401 25.30 0.76 20.96
C TYR A 401 26.36 1.86 20.88
N LEU A 402 26.48 2.55 19.74
CA LEU A 402 27.44 3.64 19.54
C LEU A 402 27.23 4.87 20.45
N GLU A 403 26.02 5.04 20.96
CA GLU A 403 25.63 6.08 21.93
C GLU A 403 25.77 5.63 23.41
N SER A 404 26.01 4.35 23.68
CA SER A 404 26.01 3.80 25.05
C SER A 404 27.29 4.08 25.84
N ASP A 405 27.18 4.04 27.18
CA ASP A 405 28.29 4.20 28.15
C ASP A 405 28.45 2.88 28.94
N PRO A 406 29.66 2.34 29.20
CA PRO A 406 30.99 2.92 29.00
C PRO A 406 31.33 3.18 27.53
N LYS A 407 32.01 4.31 27.27
CA LYS A 407 32.48 4.67 25.94
C LYS A 407 33.27 3.52 25.28
N ILE A 408 32.68 2.99 24.21
CA ILE A 408 33.32 2.10 23.25
C ILE A 408 34.62 2.73 22.75
N GLY A 409 35.66 1.91 22.57
CA GLY A 409 36.95 2.38 22.04
C GLY A 409 36.80 3.03 20.67
N TYR A 410 37.59 4.08 20.39
CA TYR A 410 37.51 4.83 19.13
C TYR A 410 37.61 3.93 17.89
N SER A 411 38.51 2.94 17.91
CA SER A 411 38.72 2.00 16.81
C SER A 411 37.51 1.11 16.54
N GLU A 412 36.83 0.66 17.59
CA GLU A 412 35.63 -0.16 17.46
C GLU A 412 34.45 0.67 16.95
N LYS A 413 34.28 1.88 17.51
CA LYS A 413 33.28 2.85 17.05
C LYS A 413 33.43 3.16 15.55
N GLU A 414 34.65 3.39 15.09
CA GLU A 414 34.94 3.66 13.68
C GLU A 414 34.66 2.43 12.79
N ALA A 415 35.00 1.22 13.24
CA ALA A 415 34.74 -0.01 12.50
C ALA A 415 33.24 -0.27 12.33
N VAL A 416 32.47 -0.16 13.40
CA VAL A 416 31.01 -0.33 13.38
C VAL A 416 30.38 0.72 12.47
N PHE A 417 30.74 1.99 12.62
CA PHE A 417 30.21 3.07 11.81
C PHE A 417 30.47 2.86 10.31
N LYS A 418 31.71 2.50 9.93
CA LYS A 418 32.06 2.22 8.52
C LYS A 418 31.25 1.07 7.93
N ARG A 419 31.07 -0.01 8.70
CA ARG A 419 30.26 -1.15 8.26
C ARG A 419 28.80 -0.75 8.05
N MET A 420 28.22 0.04 8.96
CA MET A 420 26.84 0.51 8.81
C MET A 420 26.66 1.43 7.59
N VAL A 421 27.62 2.31 7.31
CA VAL A 421 27.61 3.13 6.08
C VAL A 421 27.67 2.27 4.82
N LEU A 422 28.49 1.21 4.79
CA LEU A 422 28.58 0.28 3.66
C LEU A 422 27.25 -0.44 3.39
N ILE A 423 26.54 -0.84 4.45
CA ILE A 423 25.33 -1.64 4.36
C ILE A 423 24.09 -0.79 4.07
N PHE A 424 23.95 0.36 4.76
CA PHE A 424 22.72 1.15 4.82
C PHE A 424 22.85 2.57 4.23
N GLY A 425 24.05 2.98 3.81
CA GLY A 425 24.32 4.31 3.25
C GLY A 425 24.73 5.36 4.29
N GLU A 426 25.09 6.57 3.83
CA GLU A 426 25.68 7.62 4.68
C GLU A 426 24.73 8.14 5.78
N ASN A 427 23.42 8.11 5.53
CA ASN A 427 22.39 8.61 6.45
C ASN A 427 21.74 7.51 7.30
N TRP A 428 22.44 6.39 7.53
CA TRP A 428 21.87 5.23 8.22
C TRP A 428 21.42 5.52 9.66
N ASN A 429 22.01 6.55 10.29
CA ASN A 429 21.72 7.01 11.65
C ASN A 429 20.58 8.04 11.75
N ASP A 430 20.00 8.49 10.63
CA ASP A 430 18.76 9.29 10.62
C ASP A 430 17.50 8.40 10.74
N ASN A 431 17.66 7.12 10.38
CA ASN A 431 16.62 6.09 10.32
C ASN A 431 16.11 5.56 11.69
N PRO A 432 16.93 5.45 12.76
CA PRO A 432 16.53 4.83 14.03
C PRO A 432 15.32 5.47 14.71
N LYS A 433 15.18 6.80 14.68
CA LYS A 433 14.01 7.49 15.27
C LYS A 433 12.73 7.26 14.48
N GLN A 434 12.83 7.18 13.15
CA GLN A 434 11.69 6.88 12.29
C GLN A 434 11.27 5.40 12.44
N ILE A 435 12.23 4.48 12.45
CA ILE A 435 12.01 3.04 12.69
C ILE A 435 11.39 2.81 14.07
N ALA A 436 11.92 3.46 15.10
CA ALA A 436 11.40 3.33 16.46
C ALA A 436 9.97 3.88 16.57
N LYS A 437 9.64 4.98 15.88
CA LYS A 437 8.26 5.48 15.78
C LYS A 437 7.35 4.49 15.03
N GLN A 438 7.79 3.96 13.90
CA GLN A 438 7.04 2.95 13.13
C GLN A 438 6.76 1.69 13.97
N ILE A 439 7.78 1.18 14.68
CA ILE A 439 7.64 0.02 15.58
C ILE A 439 6.64 0.30 16.71
N GLN A 440 6.69 1.50 17.31
CA GLN A 440 5.74 1.89 18.35
C GLN A 440 4.29 1.93 17.83
N GLU A 441 4.09 2.47 16.63
CA GLU A 441 2.77 2.56 15.99
C GLU A 441 2.23 1.17 15.58
N GLU A 442 3.07 0.34 14.95
CA GLU A 442 2.69 -0.99 14.45
C GLU A 442 2.33 -1.95 15.60
N TYR A 443 3.10 -1.94 16.69
CA TYR A 443 2.95 -2.86 17.81
C TYR A 443 2.27 -2.24 19.05
N GLN A 444 1.71 -1.03 18.88
CA GLN A 444 0.99 -0.28 19.91
C GLN A 444 1.78 -0.17 21.23
N LEU A 445 3.09 0.00 21.15
CA LEU A 445 3.92 0.17 22.34
C LEU A 445 3.67 1.55 22.96
N SER A 446 3.64 1.64 24.30
CA SER A 446 3.47 2.94 24.96
C SER A 446 4.56 3.93 24.50
N ASN A 447 4.19 5.16 24.15
CA ASN A 447 5.12 6.21 23.69
C ASN A 447 6.43 6.22 24.51
N THR A 448 7.57 6.19 23.82
CA THR A 448 8.92 6.14 24.43
C THR A 448 9.77 7.38 24.15
N TYR A 449 9.15 8.51 23.85
CA TYR A 449 9.86 9.78 23.66
C TYR A 449 9.51 10.78 24.74
#